data_AF-A0A7K2M4P6-F1
#
_entry.id   AF-A0A7K2M4P6-F1
#
_cell.length_a   1.000
_cell.length_b   1.000
_cell.length_c   1.000
_cell.angle_alpha   90.00
_cell.angle_beta   90.00
_cell.angle_gamma   90.00
#
_symmetry.space_group_name_H-M   'P 1'
#
loop_
_entity.id
_entity.type
_entity.pdbx_description
1 polymer ?
#
loop_
_entity_poly.entity_id
_entity_poly.type
_entity_poly.pdbx_seq_one_letter_code
_entity_poly.pdbx_strand_id
1 'polypeptide(L)'
;VGEPDVPVTRPVPAPGERPADALRRALASWDAQGPPLRLFLVHDEEHREDILAVVLDHAVCDGRSLARIVEDLGAAYAEDATEVAREETEAERVAYRDAVLGQLAAEERADTPGA
;
A
#
# COMPACT_ATOMS: atom_id res chain seq x y z
N VAL A 1 -0.20 -19.39 -2.53
CA VAL A 1 -0.49 -17.96 -2.29
C VAL A 1 -1.39 -17.52 -3.42
N GLY A 2 -2.58 -16.99 -3.14
CA GLY A 2 -3.51 -16.49 -4.17
C GLY A 2 -3.00 -15.20 -4.82
N GLU A 3 -3.75 -14.69 -5.81
CA GLU A 3 -3.53 -13.33 -6.30
C GLU A 3 -3.71 -12.32 -5.16
N PRO A 4 -2.87 -11.28 -5.09
CA PRO A 4 -3.03 -10.23 -4.09
C PRO A 4 -4.35 -9.50 -4.33
N ASP A 5 -5.22 -9.46 -3.31
CA ASP A 5 -6.43 -8.67 -3.33
C ASP A 5 -6.10 -7.23 -2.93
N VAL A 6 -6.25 -6.29 -3.86
CA VAL A 6 -6.00 -4.87 -3.66
C VAL A 6 -7.26 -4.09 -4.07
N PRO A 7 -8.24 -3.94 -3.16
CA PRO A 7 -9.49 -3.27 -3.50
C PRO A 7 -9.26 -1.78 -3.75
N VAL A 8 -9.86 -1.28 -4.83
CA VAL A 8 -9.92 0.16 -5.15
C VAL A 8 -11.31 0.69 -4.83
N THR A 9 -11.41 1.52 -3.80
CA THR A 9 -12.65 2.21 -3.43
C THR A 9 -12.68 3.59 -4.06
N ARG A 10 -13.85 4.01 -4.56
CA ARG A 10 -14.04 5.35 -5.16
C ARG A 10 -15.09 6.14 -4.39
N PRO A 11 -14.72 6.82 -3.29
CA PRO A 11 -15.64 7.67 -2.55
C PRO A 11 -16.16 8.80 -3.45
N VAL A 12 -17.48 9.00 -3.43
CA VAL A 12 -18.10 10.12 -4.15
C VAL A 12 -18.17 11.32 -3.21
N PRO A 13 -17.62 12.49 -3.60
CA PRO A 13 -17.79 13.72 -2.84
C PRO A 13 -19.25 14.14 -2.75
N ALA A 14 -19.70 14.57 -1.57
CA ALA A 14 -20.99 15.21 -1.41
C ALA A 14 -20.98 16.60 -2.08
N PRO A 15 -22.14 17.19 -2.41
CA PRO A 15 -22.21 18.53 -2.98
C PRO A 15 -21.49 19.56 -2.09
N GLY A 16 -20.46 20.22 -2.65
CA GLY A 16 -19.63 21.21 -1.94
C GLY A 16 -18.56 20.61 -1.01
N GLU A 17 -18.43 19.28 -0.94
CA GLU A 17 -17.34 18.60 -0.21
C GLU A 17 -16.07 18.61 -1.05
N ARG A 18 -14.94 18.97 -0.44
CA ARG A 18 -13.64 18.87 -1.14
C ARG A 18 -13.28 17.39 -1.33
N PRO A 19 -12.68 17.00 -2.46
CA PRO A 19 -12.26 15.61 -2.72
C PRO A 19 -11.42 15.00 -1.60
N ALA A 20 -10.48 15.77 -1.03
CA ALA A 20 -9.68 15.32 0.11
C ALA A 20 -10.52 15.04 1.38
N ASP A 21 -11.62 15.76 1.59
CA ASP A 21 -12.51 15.53 2.74
C ASP A 21 -13.37 14.28 2.53
N ALA A 22 -13.84 14.03 1.30
CA ALA A 22 -14.50 12.78 0.93
C ALA A 22 -13.60 11.56 1.18
N LEU A 23 -12.31 11.69 0.84
CA LEU A 23 -11.30 10.67 1.10
C LEU A 23 -11.07 10.47 2.60
N ARG A 24 -10.87 11.54 3.38
CA ARG A 24 -10.74 11.46 4.85
C ARG A 24 -11.96 10.80 5.50
N ARG A 25 -13.17 11.11 5.03
CA ARG A 25 -14.42 10.50 5.50
C ARG A 25 -14.44 9.00 5.23
N ALA A 26 -14.05 8.57 4.04
CA ALA A 26 -13.95 7.14 3.70
C ALA A 26 -12.93 6.41 4.60
N LEU A 27 -11.77 7.03 4.83
CA LEU A 27 -10.72 6.50 5.70
C LEU A 27 -11.15 6.44 7.18
N ALA A 28 -11.97 7.39 7.65
CA ALA A 28 -12.46 7.40 9.02
C ALA A 28 -13.47 6.28 9.31
N SER A 29 -14.18 5.79 8.29
CA SER A 29 -15.12 4.66 8.39
C SER A 29 -14.48 3.28 8.16
N TRP A 30 -13.14 3.22 8.17
CA TRP A 30 -12.39 2.02 7.76
C TRP A 30 -12.54 0.85 8.75
N ASP A 31 -12.90 -0.32 8.23
CA ASP A 31 -12.79 -1.62 8.92
C ASP A 31 -11.37 -2.19 8.88
N ALA A 32 -10.78 -2.36 10.06
CA ALA A 32 -9.46 -2.96 10.26
C ALA A 32 -9.37 -4.39 9.71
N GLN A 33 -10.49 -5.11 9.56
CA GLN A 33 -10.52 -6.42 8.92
C GLN A 33 -10.47 -6.28 7.38
N GLY A 34 -9.71 -7.15 6.70
CA GLY A 34 -9.64 -7.24 5.23
C GLY A 34 -8.22 -7.16 4.67
N PRO A 35 -8.05 -6.91 3.36
CA PRO A 35 -6.74 -6.92 2.71
C PRO A 35 -5.76 -5.90 3.30
N PRO A 36 -4.46 -6.22 3.38
CA PRO A 36 -3.47 -5.38 4.05
C PRO A 36 -3.00 -4.19 3.20
N LEU A 37 -3.36 -4.13 1.92
CA LEU A 37 -3.17 -2.99 1.02
C LEU A 37 -4.51 -2.64 0.38
N ARG A 38 -4.90 -1.37 0.39
CA ARG A 38 -6.15 -0.87 -0.19
C ARG A 38 -5.90 0.50 -0.81
N LEU A 39 -6.65 0.79 -1.87
CA LEU A 39 -6.54 2.04 -2.60
C LEU A 39 -7.86 2.80 -2.52
N PHE A 40 -7.79 4.12 -2.32
CA PHE A 40 -8.94 5.01 -2.40
C PHE A 40 -8.65 6.07 -3.45
N LEU A 41 -9.53 6.20 -4.44
CA LEU A 41 -9.35 7.13 -5.55
C LEU A 41 -10.55 8.07 -5.62
N VAL A 42 -10.30 9.36 -5.50
CA VAL A 42 -11.32 10.41 -5.67
C VAL A 42 -10.91 11.31 -6.83
N HIS A 43 -11.84 11.56 -7.74
CA HIS A 43 -11.65 12.51 -8.82
C HIS A 43 -11.96 13.93 -8.34
N ASP A 44 -11.02 14.85 -8.54
CA ASP A 44 -11.21 16.29 -8.36
C ASP A 44 -11.59 16.92 -9.71
N GLU A 45 -12.90 17.07 -9.92
CA GLU A 45 -13.42 17.68 -11.16
C GLU A 45 -13.00 19.15 -11.33
N GLU A 46 -12.81 19.88 -10.23
CA GLU A 46 -12.47 21.30 -10.24
C GLU A 46 -11.02 21.51 -10.73
N HIS A 47 -10.09 20.71 -10.21
CA HIS A 47 -8.66 20.81 -10.52
C HIS A 47 -8.22 19.87 -11.66
N ARG A 48 -9.12 18.98 -12.12
CA ARG A 48 -8.87 17.94 -13.12
C ARG A 48 -7.72 17.01 -12.73
N GLU A 49 -7.66 16.67 -11.45
CA GLU A 49 -6.66 15.77 -10.89
C GLU A 49 -7.32 14.64 -10.11
N ASP A 50 -6.60 13.55 -9.93
CA ASP A 50 -7.04 12.43 -9.11
C ASP A 50 -6.25 12.39 -7.82
N ILE A 51 -6.95 12.19 -6.70
CA ILE A 51 -6.33 12.00 -5.40
C ILE A 51 -6.38 10.50 -5.08
N LEU A 52 -5.22 9.86 -5.09
CA LEU A 52 -5.03 8.48 -4.67
C LEU A 52 -4.51 8.44 -3.23
N ALA A 53 -5.20 7.72 -2.36
CA ALA A 53 -4.65 7.29 -1.07
C ALA A 53 -4.26 5.82 -1.11
N VAL A 54 -3.01 5.57 -0.76
CA VAL A 54 -2.43 4.24 -0.56
C VAL A 54 -2.50 3.95 0.94
N VAL A 55 -3.29 2.95 1.32
CA VAL A 55 -3.54 2.59 2.71
C VAL A 55 -3.03 1.17 2.95
N LEU A 56 -2.27 1.01 4.02
CA LEU A 56 -1.69 -0.27 4.37
C LEU A 56 -1.75 -0.55 5.87
N ASP A 57 -1.70 -1.83 6.22
CA ASP A 57 -1.46 -2.26 7.59
C ASP A 57 0.04 -2.16 7.92
N HIS A 58 0.38 -1.45 9.00
CA HIS A 58 1.76 -1.34 9.48
C HIS A 58 2.38 -2.70 9.81
N ALA A 59 1.59 -3.72 10.14
CA ALA A 59 2.06 -5.07 10.39
C ALA A 59 2.73 -5.71 9.15
N VAL A 60 2.41 -5.24 7.93
CA VAL A 60 2.96 -5.81 6.69
C VAL A 60 3.96 -4.91 5.98
N CYS A 61 4.00 -3.61 6.33
CA CYS A 61 4.80 -2.63 5.61
C CYS A 61 5.31 -1.53 6.54
N ASP A 62 6.63 -1.36 6.54
CA ASP A 62 7.30 -0.23 7.21
C ASP A 62 7.31 1.03 6.32
N GLY A 63 7.78 2.15 6.88
CA GLY A 63 7.83 3.42 6.15
C GLY A 63 8.74 3.41 4.92
N ARG A 64 9.81 2.60 4.91
CA ARG A 64 10.72 2.49 3.76
C ARG A 64 10.06 1.71 2.62
N SER A 65 9.32 0.66 2.96
CA SER A 65 8.57 -0.17 2.02
C SER A 65 7.42 0.63 1.40
N LEU A 66 6.77 1.52 2.17
CA LEU A 66 5.76 2.43 1.64
C LEU A 66 6.33 3.38 0.58
N ALA A 67 7.52 3.95 0.81
CA ALA A 67 8.16 4.83 -0.16
C ALA A 67 8.43 4.10 -1.48
N ARG A 68 8.97 2.88 -1.42
CA ARG A 68 9.18 2.03 -2.60
C ARG A 68 7.89 1.72 -3.36
N ILE A 69 6.82 1.34 -2.65
CA ILE A 69 5.51 1.05 -3.27
C ILE A 69 5.00 2.27 -4.06
N VAL A 70 5.14 3.47 -3.51
CA VAL A 70 4.69 4.70 -4.17
C VAL A 70 5.58 5.05 -5.38
N GLU A 71 6.88 4.85 -5.27
CA GLU A 71 7.84 5.05 -6.38
C GLU A 71 7.57 4.09 -7.54
N ASP A 72 7.45 2.79 -7.25
CA ASP A 72 7.21 1.75 -8.26
C ASP A 72 5.83 1.93 -8.92
N LEU A 73 4.80 2.29 -8.15
CA LEU A 73 3.48 2.60 -8.70
C LEU A 73 3.53 3.81 -9.64
N GLY A 74 4.28 4.86 -9.27
CA GLY A 74 4.45 6.03 -10.11
C GLY A 74 5.18 5.72 -11.42
N ALA A 75 6.24 4.90 -11.37
CA ALA A 75 6.97 4.46 -12.55
C ALA A 75 6.08 3.62 -13.48
N ALA A 76 5.39 2.61 -12.93
CA ALA A 76 4.48 1.75 -13.68
C ALA A 76 3.36 2.57 -14.35
N TYR A 77 2.80 3.55 -13.63
CA TYR A 77 1.78 4.44 -14.19
C TYR A 77 2.32 5.33 -15.32
N ALA A 78 3.53 5.88 -15.18
CA ALA A 78 4.15 6.72 -16.19
C ALA A 78 4.50 5.95 -17.47
N GLU A 79 4.80 4.65 -17.35
CA GLU A 79 5.13 3.76 -18.45
C GLU A 79 3.90 3.08 -19.08
N ASP A 80 2.68 3.32 -18.55
CA ASP A 80 1.45 2.61 -18.90
C ASP A 80 1.65 1.07 -18.80
N ALA A 81 2.41 0.66 -17.79
CA ALA A 81 2.76 -0.74 -17.58
C ALA A 81 1.52 -1.52 -17.16
N THR A 82 1.16 -2.51 -17.96
CA THR A 82 0.03 -3.42 -17.71
C THR A 82 0.47 -4.84 -17.36
N GLU A 83 1.76 -5.12 -17.49
CA GLU A 83 2.37 -6.39 -17.17
C GLU A 83 3.50 -6.19 -16.17
N VAL A 84 3.60 -7.09 -15.20
CA VAL A 84 4.69 -7.13 -14.23
C VAL A 84 5.50 -8.38 -14.49
N ALA A 85 6.84 -8.24 -14.54
CA ALA A 85 7.73 -9.38 -14.75
C ALA A 85 7.60 -10.37 -13.58
N ARG A 86 7.13 -11.59 -13.88
CA ARG A 86 6.90 -12.65 -12.86
C ARG A 86 8.18 -13.02 -12.11
N GLU A 87 9.31 -13.04 -12.80
CA GLU A 87 10.62 -13.38 -12.20
C GLU A 87 11.06 -12.32 -11.18
N GLU A 88 10.87 -11.05 -11.51
CA GLU A 88 11.13 -9.92 -10.62
C GLU A 88 10.21 -9.95 -9.40
N THR A 89 8.92 -10.24 -9.61
CA THR A 89 7.95 -10.41 -8.52
C THR A 89 8.36 -11.53 -7.57
N GLU A 90 8.84 -12.66 -8.09
CA GLU A 90 9.30 -13.77 -7.25
C GLU A 90 10.59 -13.43 -6.49
N ALA A 91 11.53 -12.75 -7.14
CA ALA A 91 12.76 -12.27 -6.51
C ALA A 91 12.45 -11.31 -5.33
N GLU A 92 11.54 -10.36 -5.52
CA GLU A 92 11.10 -9.43 -4.47
C GLU A 92 10.39 -10.16 -3.32
N ARG A 93 9.56 -11.17 -3.62
CA ARG A 93 8.94 -12.02 -2.58
C ARG A 93 9.98 -12.77 -1.74
N VAL A 94 11.02 -13.29 -2.37
CA VAL A 94 12.14 -13.93 -1.68
C VAL A 94 12.88 -12.91 -0.81
N ALA A 95 13.20 -11.73 -1.35
CA ALA A 95 13.87 -10.67 -0.62
C ALA A 95 13.06 -10.19 0.60
N TYR A 96 11.75 -10.03 0.46
CA TYR A 96 10.85 -9.68 1.56
C TYR A 96 10.86 -10.75 2.66
N ARG A 97 10.73 -12.03 2.28
CA ARG A 97 10.78 -13.15 3.23
C ARG A 97 12.10 -13.14 4.01
N ASP A 98 13.22 -12.97 3.32
CA ASP A 98 14.54 -12.98 3.94
C ASP A 98 14.73 -11.78 4.87
N ALA A 99 14.20 -10.60 4.52
CA ALA A 99 14.19 -9.42 5.38
C ALA A 99 13.38 -9.64 6.67
N VAL A 100 12.16 -10.20 6.56
CA VAL A 100 11.29 -10.50 7.72
C VAL A 100 11.96 -11.53 8.64
N LEU A 101 12.50 -12.62 8.09
CA LEU A 101 13.20 -13.63 8.88
C LEU A 101 14.47 -13.07 9.54
N GLY A 102 15.19 -12.17 8.85
CA GLY A 102 16.34 -11.47 9.40
C GLY A 102 15.98 -10.55 10.56
N GLN A 103 14.86 -9.81 10.45
CA GLN A 103 14.33 -8.97 11.52
C GLN A 103 13.93 -9.80 12.74
N LEU A 104 13.17 -10.89 12.53
CA LEU A 104 12.77 -11.79 13.62
C LEU A 104 13.98 -12.35 14.38
N ALA A 105 15.00 -12.83 13.66
CA ALA A 105 16.22 -13.33 14.27
C ALA A 105 17.04 -12.24 14.99
N ALA A 106 16.87 -10.97 14.63
CA ALA A 106 17.47 -9.84 15.34
C ALA A 106 16.73 -9.54 16.65
N GLU A 107 15.40 -9.61 16.64
CA GLU A 107 14.56 -9.44 17.82
C GLU A 107 14.77 -10.58 18.84
N GLU A 108 14.80 -11.83 18.40
CA GLU A 108 15.08 -12.99 19.27
C GLU A 108 16.44 -12.88 19.99
N ARG A 109 17.47 -12.37 19.29
CA ARG A 109 18.79 -12.08 19.88
C ARG A 109 18.75 -10.92 20.87
N ALA A 110 17.93 -9.91 20.64
CA ALA A 110 17.77 -8.78 21.56
C ALA A 110 17.01 -9.18 22.83
N ASP A 111 16.01 -10.05 22.71
CA ASP A 111 15.19 -10.58 23.81
C ASP A 111 15.92 -11.64 24.66
N THR A 112 17.02 -12.21 24.14
CA THR A 112 17.87 -13.16 24.85
C THR A 112 19.25 -12.54 25.14
N PRO A 113 19.39 -11.66 26.15
CA PRO A 113 20.67 -11.05 26.43
C PRO A 113 21.63 -12.08 27.04
N GLY A 114 22.47 -12.70 26.20
CA GLY A 114 23.64 -13.48 26.63
C GLY A 114 23.88 -14.86 25.98
N ALA A 115 23.29 -15.19 24.83
CA ALA A 115 23.65 -16.40 24.06
C ALA A 115 24.88 -16.19 23.16
#